data_AF-A0A427WMH8-F1
#
_entry.id   AF-A0A427WMH8-F1
#
_cell.length_a   1.000
_cell.length_b   1.000
_cell.length_c   1.000
_cell.angle_alpha   90.00
_cell.angle_beta   90.00
_cell.angle_gamma   90.00
#
_symmetry.space_group_name_H-M   'P 1'
#
loop_
_entity.id
_entity.type
_entity.pdbx_description
1 polymer ?
#
loop_
_entity_poly.entity_id
_entity_poly.type
_entity_poly.pdbx_seq_one_letter_code
_entity_poly.pdbx_strand_id
1 'polypeptide(L)'
;MPKSTELLRDIHETNLMYLLLLQRLARAGDPASAGVPMSDQACRWLAGRGHEELVKLAQSSVLLARLDLSPDMLLSALSRGLDATLAGSAAAPALNRH
;
A
#
# COMPACT_ATOMS: atom_id res chain seq x y z
N MET A 1 4.51 -24.95 4.50
CA MET A 1 5.33 -23.81 4.05
C MET A 1 4.99 -23.53 2.60
N PRO A 2 4.81 -22.26 2.18
CA PRO A 2 4.58 -21.94 0.78
C PRO A 2 5.74 -22.48 -0.08
N LYS A 3 5.46 -22.94 -1.30
CA LYS A 3 6.53 -23.35 -2.21
C LYS A 3 7.35 -22.12 -2.56
N SER A 4 8.67 -22.24 -2.68
CA SER A 4 9.55 -21.09 -2.94
C SER A 4 9.13 -20.26 -4.15
N THR A 5 8.49 -20.89 -5.15
CA THR A 5 7.93 -20.21 -6.33
C THR A 5 6.68 -19.40 -6.06
N GLU A 6 5.81 -19.85 -5.14
CA GLU A 6 4.61 -19.11 -4.73
C GLU A 6 5.02 -17.87 -3.93
N LEU A 7 5.97 -18.02 -3.00
CA LEU A 7 6.50 -16.89 -2.25
C LEU A 7 7.16 -15.85 -3.15
N LEU A 8 7.95 -16.26 -4.14
CA LEU A 8 8.56 -15.33 -5.09
C LEU A 8 7.51 -14.58 -5.92
N ARG A 9 6.45 -15.25 -6.35
CA ARG A 9 5.34 -14.61 -7.06
C ARG A 9 4.69 -13.53 -6.18
N ASP A 10 4.41 -13.86 -4.92
CA ASP A 10 3.76 -12.94 -3.99
C ASP A 10 4.68 -11.75 -3.66
N ILE A 11 6.00 -11.96 -3.59
CA ILE A 11 7.00 -10.89 -3.47
C ILE A 11 6.96 -9.99 -4.71
N HIS A 12 6.95 -10.55 -5.92
CA HIS A 12 6.92 -9.75 -7.15
C HIS A 12 5.64 -8.91 -7.27
N GLU A 13 4.49 -9.48 -6.90
CA GLU A 13 3.22 -8.75 -6.88
C GLU A 13 3.24 -7.60 -5.88
N THR A 14 3.74 -7.85 -4.67
CA THR A 14 3.87 -6.83 -3.62
C THR A 14 4.82 -5.71 -4.05
N ASN A 15 5.96 -6.07 -4.66
CA ASN A 15 6.92 -5.12 -5.19
C ASN A 15 6.30 -4.23 -6.27
N LEU A 16 5.54 -4.81 -7.20
CA LEU A 16 4.88 -4.05 -8.26
C LEU A 16 3.84 -3.07 -7.69
N MET A 17 3.01 -3.54 -6.76
CA MET A 17 2.01 -2.70 -6.10
C MET A 17 2.67 -1.50 -5.40
N TYR A 18 3.77 -1.73 -4.70
CA TYR A 18 4.51 -0.66 -4.02
C TYR A 18 5.12 0.33 -5.00
N LEU A 19 5.78 -0.14 -6.07
CA LEU A 19 6.37 0.72 -7.11
C LEU A 19 5.31 1.60 -7.79
N LEU A 20 4.12 1.06 -8.06
CA LEU A 20 3.00 1.81 -8.63
C LEU A 20 2.47 2.88 -7.67
N LEU A 21 2.39 2.59 -6.37
CA LEU A 21 2.02 3.57 -5.35
C LEU A 21 3.05 4.71 -5.28
N LEU A 22 4.34 4.37 -5.20
CA LEU A 22 5.41 5.36 -5.20
C LEU A 22 5.37 6.23 -6.46
N GLN A 23 5.13 5.64 -7.64
CA GLN A 23 5.03 6.40 -8.89
C GLN A 23 3.84 7.37 -8.87
N ARG A 24 2.71 6.95 -8.32
CA ARG A 24 1.54 7.81 -8.15
C ARG A 24 1.85 9.00 -7.24
N LEU A 25 2.51 8.75 -6.10
CA LEU A 25 2.91 9.80 -5.17
C LEU A 25 3.93 10.76 -5.81
N ALA A 26 4.91 10.23 -6.54
CA ALA A 26 5.90 11.03 -7.26
C ALA A 26 5.25 11.92 -8.34
N ARG A 27 4.20 11.45 -9.01
CA ARG A 27 3.43 12.24 -9.99
C ARG A 27 2.50 13.27 -9.34
N ALA A 28 2.04 13.01 -8.12
CA ALA A 28 1.22 13.95 -7.35
C ALA A 28 2.03 15.14 -6.80
N GLY A 29 3.36 14.99 -6.66
CA GLY A 29 4.28 16.09 -6.31
C GLY A 29 4.54 16.32 -4.83
N ASP A 30 3.91 15.56 -3.93
CA ASP A 30 4.15 15.63 -2.48
C ASP A 30 4.10 14.25 -1.79
N PRO A 31 5.13 13.40 -1.98
CA PRO A 31 5.20 12.10 -1.32
C PRO A 31 5.45 12.19 0.19
N ALA A 32 5.95 13.34 0.69
CA ALA A 32 6.21 13.55 2.11
C ALA A 32 4.91 13.62 2.91
N SER A 33 3.85 14.22 2.35
CA SER A 33 2.51 14.22 2.95
C SER A 33 1.94 12.82 3.20
N ALA A 34 2.36 11.82 2.42
CA ALA A 34 1.99 10.41 2.57
C ALA A 34 2.93 9.63 3.50
N GLY A 35 3.86 10.30 4.18
CA GLY A 35 4.84 9.67 5.06
C GLY A 35 5.94 8.91 4.32
N VAL A 36 6.13 9.15 3.03
CA VAL A 36 7.15 8.46 2.20
C VAL A 36 8.17 9.49 1.71
N PRO A 37 9.19 9.81 2.53
CA PRO A 37 10.23 10.75 2.11
C PRO A 37 11.03 10.13 0.95
N MET A 38 10.95 10.77 -0.22
CA MET A 38 11.74 10.44 -1.41
C MET A 38 12.50 11.68 -1.87
N SER A 39 13.71 11.50 -2.36
CA SER A 39 14.47 12.61 -2.96
C SER A 39 13.80 13.08 -4.26
N ASP A 40 13.94 14.36 -4.60
CA ASP A 40 13.42 14.90 -5.86
C ASP A 40 13.94 14.14 -7.09
N GLN A 41 15.18 13.66 -7.02
CA GLN A 41 15.77 12.83 -8.07
C GLN A 41 15.02 11.50 -8.21
N ALA A 42 14.71 10.82 -7.10
CA ALA A 42 13.95 9.58 -7.13
C ALA A 42 12.51 9.82 -7.64
N CYS A 43 11.86 10.91 -7.21
CA CYS A 43 10.54 11.29 -7.69
C CYS A 43 10.51 11.50 -9.21
N ARG A 44 11.44 12.29 -9.75
CA ARG A 44 11.56 12.52 -11.20
C ARG A 44 11.85 11.23 -11.95
N TRP A 45 12.78 10.42 -11.44
CA TRP A 45 13.14 9.14 -12.04
C TRP A 45 11.93 8.21 -12.12
N LEU A 46 11.17 8.10 -11.04
CA LEU A 46 10.05 7.17 -10.95
C LEU A 46 8.82 7.64 -11.72
N ALA A 47 8.51 8.94 -11.68
CA ALA A 47 7.39 9.53 -12.41
C ALA A 47 7.50 9.30 -13.94
N GLY A 48 8.73 9.30 -14.46
CA GLY A 48 9.04 9.08 -15.87
C GLY A 48 9.08 7.63 -16.34
N ARG A 49 8.93 6.63 -15.45
CA ARG A 49 8.98 5.21 -15.84
C ARG A 49 7.71 4.72 -16.51
N GLY A 50 7.88 3.87 -17.52
CA GLY A 50 6.79 3.10 -18.13
C GLY A 50 6.38 1.90 -17.25
N HIS A 51 5.19 1.37 -17.50
CA HIS A 51 4.66 0.22 -16.76
C HIS A 51 5.57 -1.02 -16.85
N GLU A 52 6.07 -1.34 -18.05
CA GLU A 52 6.96 -2.48 -18.28
C GLU A 52 8.28 -2.39 -17.50
N GLU A 53 8.81 -1.19 -17.31
CA GLU A 53 10.03 -0.98 -16.52
C GLU A 53 9.76 -1.28 -15.04
N LEU A 54 8.60 -0.88 -14.52
CA LEU A 54 8.22 -1.21 -13.14
C LEU A 54 8.00 -2.71 -12.95
N VAL A 55 7.40 -3.38 -13.94
CA VAL A 55 7.25 -4.86 -13.92
C VAL A 55 8.61 -5.55 -13.86
N LYS A 56 9.60 -5.08 -14.64
CA LYS A 56 10.97 -5.62 -14.60
C LYS A 56 11.62 -5.42 -13.24
N LEU A 57 11.47 -4.25 -12.63
CA LEU A 57 12.00 -3.96 -11.29
C LEU A 57 11.33 -4.83 -10.21
N ALA A 58 10.05 -5.12 -10.36
CA ALA A 58 9.28 -5.92 -9.43
C ALA A 58 9.70 -7.40 -9.40
N GLN A 59 10.35 -7.92 -10.45
CA GLN A 59 10.88 -9.29 -10.52
C GLN A 59 12.08 -9.56 -9.59
N SER A 60 12.49 -8.58 -8.79
CA SER A 60 13.44 -8.78 -7.71
C SER A 60 12.90 -9.79 -6.67
N SER A 61 13.73 -10.76 -6.29
CA SER A 61 13.42 -11.71 -5.20
C SER A 61 13.52 -11.09 -3.81
N VAL A 62 13.87 -9.80 -3.71
CA VAL A 62 13.92 -9.03 -2.46
C VAL A 62 12.62 -8.24 -2.32
N LEU A 63 11.98 -8.34 -1.16
CA LEU A 63 10.84 -7.51 -0.81
C LEU A 63 11.28 -6.05 -0.64
N LEU A 64 10.75 -5.16 -1.49
CA LEU A 64 11.17 -3.75 -1.55
C LEU A 64 10.57 -2.89 -0.43
N ALA A 65 9.41 -3.28 0.10
CA ALA A 65 8.70 -2.55 1.14
C ALA A 65 8.35 -3.44 2.31
N ARG A 66 8.68 -2.97 3.51
CA ARG A 66 8.20 -3.55 4.75
C ARG A 66 7.40 -2.48 5.49
N LEU A 67 6.29 -2.88 6.07
CA LEU A 67 5.54 -2.02 6.96
C LEU A 67 6.37 -1.82 8.24
N ASP A 68 6.61 -0.56 8.63
CA ASP A 68 7.30 -0.23 9.89
C ASP A 68 6.38 -0.38 11.13
N LEU A 69 5.14 -0.81 10.92
CA LEU A 69 4.18 -1.16 11.96
C LEU A 69 4.26 -2.66 12.26
N SER A 70 4.31 -3.02 13.55
CA SER A 70 4.27 -4.44 13.93
C SER A 70 2.95 -5.08 13.48
N PRO A 71 2.94 -6.35 13.05
CA PRO A 71 1.73 -7.03 12.62
C PRO A 71 0.61 -6.99 13.67
N ASP A 72 0.94 -7.18 14.95
CA ASP A 72 -0.03 -7.14 16.03
C ASP A 72 -0.67 -5.75 16.17
N MET A 73 0.12 -4.68 16.00
CA MET A 73 -0.37 -3.32 16.05
C MET A 73 -1.21 -2.98 14.82
N LEU A 74 -0.82 -3.47 13.63
CA LEU A 74 -1.62 -3.36 12.41
C LEU A 74 -2.98 -4.04 12.59
N LEU A 75 -2.99 -5.29 12.99
CA LEU A 75 -4.22 -6.06 13.18
C LEU A 75 -5.12 -5.42 14.25
N SER A 76 -4.53 -4.92 15.34
CA SER A 76 -5.26 -4.18 16.38
C SER A 76 -5.83 -2.84 15.89
N ALA A 77 -5.12 -2.13 15.01
CA ALA A 77 -5.62 -0.89 14.43
C ALA A 77 -6.77 -1.14 13.44
N LEU A 78 -6.62 -2.19 12.61
CA LEU A 78 -7.65 -2.60 11.66
C LEU A 78 -8.90 -3.13 12.38
N SER A 79 -8.76 -3.91 13.45
CA SER A 79 -9.91 -4.42 14.21
C SER A 79 -10.70 -3.30 14.88
N ARG A 80 -10.03 -2.33 15.53
CA ARG A 80 -10.70 -1.15 16.10
C ARG A 80 -11.42 -0.31 15.04
N GLY A 81 -10.82 -0.17 13.86
CA GLY A 81 -11.44 0.50 12.72
C GLY A 81 -12.68 -0.23 12.21
N LEU A 82 -12.63 -1.57 12.16
CA LEU A 82 -13.77 -2.42 11.81
C LEU A 82 -14.89 -2.32 12.85
N ASP A 83 -14.57 -2.39 14.15
CA ASP A 83 -15.54 -2.26 15.23
C ASP A 83 -16.22 -0.88 15.21
N ALA A 84 -15.45 0.20 14.96
CA ALA A 84 -15.99 1.55 14.78
C ALA A 84 -16.88 1.67 13.54
N THR A 85 -16.51 1.02 12.42
CA THR A 85 -17.31 1.00 11.19
C THR A 85 -18.62 0.23 11.39
N LEU A 86 -18.59 -0.91 12.09
CA LEU A 86 -19.76 -1.71 12.42
C LEU A 86 -20.68 -0.99 13.42
N ALA A 87 -20.12 -0.34 14.44
CA ALA A 87 -20.87 0.46 15.41
C ALA A 87 -21.53 1.69 14.75
N GLY A 88 -20.83 2.36 13.83
CA GLY A 88 -21.39 3.46 13.05
C GLY A 88 -22.51 3.03 12.10
N SER A 89 -22.44 1.82 11.54
CA SER A 89 -23.51 1.25 10.71
C SER A 89 -24.74 0.81 11.51
N ALA A 90 -24.59 0.46 12.79
CA ALA A 90 -25.70 0.09 13.68
C ALA A 90 -26.45 1.31 14.24
N ALA A 91 -25.85 2.51 14.18
CA ALA A 91 -26.40 3.74 14.74
C ALA A 91 -27.22 4.59 13.74
N ALA A 92 -27.45 4.13 12.50
CA ALA A 92 -28.33 4.84 11.57
C ALA A 92 -29.79 4.77 12.08
N PRO A 93 -30.39 5.89 12.55
CA PRO A 93 -31.75 5.85 13.04
C PRO A 93 -32.70 5.67 11.86
N ALA A 94 -33.63 4.73 11.99
CA ALA A 94 -34.78 4.63 11.10
C ALA A 94 -35.49 5.99 11.07
N LEU A 95 -35.46 6.65 9.91
CA LEU A 95 -36.30 7.81 9.64
C LEU A 95 -37.77 7.38 9.78
N ASN A 96 -38.35 7.63 10.96
CA ASN A 96 -39.78 7.57 11.16
C ASN A 96 -40.43 8.64 10.28
N ARG A 97 -41.12 8.18 9.22
CA ARG A 97 -42.07 9.00 8.47
C ARG A 97 -43.36 9.08 9.27
N HIS A 98 -43.72 10.29 9.70
CA HIS A 98 -45.09 10.68 10.01
C HIS A 98 -45.46 11.89 9.15
#